data_AF-A0A812WH21-F1
#
_entry.id   AF-A0A812WH21-F1
#
_cell.length_a   1.000
_cell.length_b   1.000
_cell.length_c   1.000
_cell.angle_alpha   90.00
_cell.angle_beta   90.00
_cell.angle_gamma   90.00
#
_symmetry.space_group_name_H-M   'P 1'
#
loop_
_entity.id
_entity.type
_entity.pdbx_description
1 polymer ?
#
loop_
_entity_poly.entity_id
_entity_poly.type
_entity_poly.pdbx_seq_one_letter_code
_entity_poly.pdbx_strand_id
1 'polypeptide(L)'
;MTRLFQPAKNEVAERAMQALQRIRHRACSTLQELHDVCTELAGRAVLGGPLPGLLVIDSVASVARTDGTGDRRTQIPRRQALLSSLASQLKVLVARPRQRRSQEPPRTVSPGIVVTNQVMGDPSAGISRVTLGHVWHHSVNWRLVLSHLPPGSAGGLGSKEQAAPFGRRYLVVEKSPCFKPIAVPFAINEGGLRELATEHAGAAA
;
A
#
# COMPACT_ATOMS: atom_id res chain seq x y z
N MET A 1 12.02 9.14 -49.89
CA MET A 1 11.57 9.40 -48.50
C MET A 1 11.07 8.11 -47.90
N THR A 2 11.99 7.31 -47.36
CA THR A 2 11.75 5.94 -46.91
C THR A 2 11.42 5.98 -45.42
N ARG A 3 10.24 5.46 -45.04
CA ARG A 3 9.75 5.44 -43.66
C ARG A 3 10.75 4.67 -42.77
N LEU A 4 11.36 5.41 -41.85
CA LEU A 4 12.19 4.86 -40.77
C LEU A 4 11.33 4.02 -39.82
N PHE A 5 11.65 2.73 -39.79
CA PHE A 5 11.62 1.82 -38.64
C PHE A 5 10.87 2.31 -37.38
N GLN A 6 9.74 1.66 -37.07
CA GLN A 6 9.07 1.68 -35.75
C GLN A 6 9.30 0.37 -34.92
N PRO A 7 10.52 -0.20 -34.78
CA PRO A 7 10.73 -1.42 -34.00
C PRO A 7 10.56 -1.19 -32.48
N ALA A 8 10.82 0.05 -32.00
CA ALA A 8 10.81 0.35 -30.57
C ALA A 8 9.42 0.24 -29.90
N LYS A 9 8.32 0.43 -30.64
CA LYS A 9 6.97 0.32 -30.08
C LYS A 9 6.57 -1.14 -29.81
N ASN A 10 6.98 -2.06 -30.68
CA ASN A 10 6.66 -3.48 -30.52
C ASN A 10 7.43 -4.10 -29.34
N GLU A 11 8.71 -3.75 -29.19
CA GLU A 11 9.52 -4.27 -28.08
C GLU A 11 9.02 -3.80 -26.70
N VAL A 12 8.59 -2.54 -26.58
CA VAL A 12 8.01 -2.01 -25.34
C VAL A 12 6.68 -2.72 -25.02
N ALA A 13 5.83 -2.93 -26.03
CA ALA A 13 4.57 -3.64 -25.85
C ALA A 13 4.78 -5.10 -25.42
N GLU A 14 5.72 -5.81 -26.04
CA GLU A 14 6.07 -7.19 -25.67
C GLU A 14 6.61 -7.28 -24.24
N ARG A 15 7.53 -6.39 -23.85
CA ARG A 15 8.04 -6.31 -22.48
C ARG A 15 6.92 -6.02 -21.48
N ALA A 16 6.01 -5.12 -21.80
CA ALA A 16 4.85 -4.81 -20.95
C ALA A 16 3.93 -6.05 -20.80
N MET A 17 3.64 -6.75 -21.90
CA MET A 17 2.84 -7.98 -21.86
C MET A 17 3.50 -9.09 -21.05
N GLN A 18 4.81 -9.29 -21.20
CA GLN A 18 5.58 -10.25 -20.39
C GLN A 18 5.56 -9.89 -18.90
N ALA A 19 5.60 -8.59 -18.56
CA ALA A 19 5.48 -8.13 -17.19
C ALA A 19 4.08 -8.41 -16.63
N LEU A 20 3.02 -8.14 -17.40
CA LEU A 20 1.63 -8.42 -17.01
C LEU A 20 1.40 -9.92 -16.77
N GLN A 21 2.00 -10.79 -17.58
CA GLN A 21 1.93 -12.25 -17.40
C GLN A 21 2.55 -12.75 -16.09
N ARG A 22 3.32 -11.93 -15.36
CA ARG A 22 3.88 -12.28 -14.05
C ARG A 22 2.98 -11.85 -12.89
N ILE A 23 1.99 -10.98 -13.15
CA ILE A 23 1.04 -10.54 -12.14
C ILE A 23 0.05 -11.67 -11.88
N ARG A 24 -0.22 -11.92 -10.61
CA ARG A 24 -1.24 -12.86 -10.15
C ARG A 24 -2.24 -12.08 -9.33
N HIS A 25 -3.52 -12.38 -9.54
CA HIS A 25 -4.62 -11.73 -8.85
C HIS A 25 -5.50 -12.80 -8.20
N ARG A 26 -5.89 -12.56 -6.95
CA ARG A 26 -6.85 -13.36 -6.20
C ARG A 26 -7.77 -12.40 -5.48
N ALA A 27 -9.06 -12.47 -5.80
CA ALA A 27 -10.08 -11.71 -5.08
C ALA A 27 -10.38 -12.43 -3.77
N CYS A 28 -10.43 -11.68 -2.67
CA CYS A 28 -10.89 -12.16 -1.38
C CYS A 28 -12.17 -11.39 -1.02
N SER A 29 -13.25 -12.11 -0.80
CA SER A 29 -14.56 -11.56 -0.44
C SER A 29 -14.73 -11.39 1.07
N THR A 30 -13.97 -12.15 1.85
CA THR A 30 -13.99 -12.14 3.33
C THR A 30 -12.62 -11.89 3.92
N LEU A 31 -12.61 -11.43 5.18
CA LEU A 31 -11.36 -11.30 5.94
C LEU A 31 -10.69 -12.65 6.19
N GLN A 32 -11.49 -13.71 6.35
CA GLN A 32 -10.98 -15.08 6.51
C GLN A 32 -10.25 -15.56 5.26
N GLU A 33 -10.84 -15.38 4.06
CA GLU A 33 -10.16 -15.76 2.81
C GLU A 33 -8.81 -15.04 2.67
N LEU A 34 -8.77 -13.73 2.96
CA LEU A 34 -7.51 -12.97 2.94
C LEU A 34 -6.49 -13.52 3.96
N HIS A 35 -6.93 -13.87 5.16
CA HIS A 35 -6.10 -14.50 6.17
C HIS A 35 -5.54 -15.85 5.71
N ASP A 36 -6.35 -16.68 5.08
CA ASP A 36 -5.93 -17.99 4.56
C ASP A 36 -4.87 -17.84 3.46
N VAL A 37 -5.02 -16.86 2.55
CA VAL A 37 -4.00 -16.56 1.53
C VAL A 37 -2.67 -16.16 2.17
N CYS A 38 -2.70 -15.26 3.16
CA CYS A 38 -1.49 -14.81 3.85
C CYS A 38 -0.86 -15.94 4.68
N THR A 39 -1.67 -16.82 5.25
CA THR A 39 -1.21 -18.04 5.94
C THR A 39 -0.49 -18.97 4.98
N GLU A 40 -1.06 -19.21 3.80
CA GLU A 40 -0.46 -20.04 2.76
C GLU A 40 0.88 -19.46 2.29
N LEU A 41 0.93 -18.16 2.01
CA LEU A 41 2.16 -17.47 1.63
C LEU A 41 3.21 -17.52 2.75
N ALA A 42 2.80 -17.35 4.00
CA ALA A 42 3.70 -17.46 5.15
C ALA A 42 4.24 -18.88 5.32
N GLY A 43 3.41 -19.91 5.12
CA GLY A 43 3.83 -21.30 5.09
C GLY A 43 4.85 -21.59 3.99
N ARG A 44 4.59 -21.11 2.75
CA ARG A 44 5.57 -21.15 1.66
C ARG A 44 6.85 -20.42 2.03
N ALA A 45 6.75 -19.28 2.71
CA ALA A 45 7.91 -18.52 3.14
C ALA A 45 8.78 -19.30 4.14
N VAL A 46 8.17 -20.01 5.09
CA VAL A 46 8.87 -20.86 6.07
C VAL A 46 9.53 -22.06 5.39
N LEU A 47 8.87 -22.68 4.40
CA LEU A 47 9.38 -23.83 3.65
C LEU A 47 10.43 -23.47 2.59
N GLY A 48 10.86 -22.21 2.50
CA GLY A 48 11.81 -21.77 1.46
C GLY A 48 11.21 -21.70 0.05
N GLY A 49 9.88 -21.78 -0.07
CA GLY A 49 9.18 -21.67 -1.34
C GLY A 49 9.32 -20.29 -1.99
N PRO A 50 8.98 -20.19 -3.29
CA PRO A 50 9.02 -18.93 -4.02
C PRO A 50 7.96 -17.97 -3.50
N LEU A 51 8.34 -16.69 -3.39
CA LEU A 51 7.47 -15.58 -2.98
C LEU A 51 7.42 -14.52 -4.08
N PRO A 52 6.32 -13.75 -4.18
CA PRO A 52 6.28 -12.61 -5.07
C PRO A 52 7.31 -11.55 -4.66
N GLY A 53 7.84 -10.78 -5.62
CA GLY A 53 8.69 -9.63 -5.29
C GLY A 53 7.92 -8.47 -4.63
N LEU A 54 6.63 -8.35 -4.93
CA LEU A 54 5.71 -7.35 -4.40
C LEU A 54 4.34 -7.99 -4.14
N LEU A 55 3.79 -7.79 -2.95
CA LEU A 55 2.44 -8.14 -2.56
C LEU A 55 1.62 -6.86 -2.33
N VAL A 56 0.52 -6.71 -3.07
CA VAL A 56 -0.42 -5.60 -2.91
C VAL A 56 -1.74 -6.15 -2.38
N ILE A 57 -2.23 -5.59 -1.27
CA ILE A 57 -3.51 -5.95 -0.66
C ILE A 57 -4.43 -4.74 -0.71
N ASP A 58 -5.48 -4.82 -1.52
CA ASP A 58 -6.43 -3.72 -1.76
C ASP A 58 -7.89 -4.18 -1.56
N SER A 59 -8.60 -3.79 -0.50
CA SER A 59 -8.13 -3.13 0.73
C SER A 59 -8.58 -3.92 1.96
N VAL A 60 -7.71 -4.02 2.98
CA VAL A 60 -8.02 -4.77 4.22
C VAL A 60 -9.26 -4.23 4.91
N ALA A 61 -9.49 -2.91 4.90
CA ALA A 61 -10.69 -2.33 5.49
C ALA A 61 -11.98 -2.65 4.73
N SER A 62 -11.91 -2.92 3.43
CA SER A 62 -13.09 -3.34 2.69
C SER A 62 -13.59 -4.68 3.21
N VAL A 63 -12.72 -5.69 3.21
CA VAL A 63 -13.06 -7.05 3.65
C VAL A 63 -13.34 -7.14 5.15
N ALA A 64 -12.70 -6.30 5.98
CA ALA A 64 -12.94 -6.27 7.42
C ALA A 64 -14.31 -5.65 7.79
N ARG A 65 -14.89 -4.80 6.92
CA ARG A 65 -16.21 -4.21 7.17
C ARG A 65 -17.36 -5.10 6.72
N THR A 66 -17.16 -5.93 5.69
CA THR A 66 -18.17 -6.86 5.18
C THR A 66 -18.38 -8.08 6.09
N ASP A 67 -17.42 -8.39 6.96
CA ASP A 67 -17.39 -9.58 7.82
C ASP A 67 -18.37 -9.54 9.03
N GLY A 68 -19.59 -8.97 8.89
CA GLY A 68 -20.32 -8.41 10.03
C GLY A 68 -21.85 -8.42 10.05
N THR A 69 -22.55 -9.48 9.61
CA THR A 69 -24.03 -9.57 9.72
C THR A 69 -24.54 -10.05 11.10
N GLY A 70 -23.76 -9.92 12.17
CA GLY A 70 -24.07 -10.51 13.48
C GLY A 70 -23.91 -9.53 14.64
N ASP A 71 -24.01 -10.03 15.87
CA ASP A 71 -23.91 -9.20 17.08
C ASP A 71 -22.55 -8.48 17.14
N ARG A 72 -22.60 -7.14 17.16
CA ARG A 72 -21.40 -6.28 17.18
C ARG A 72 -20.47 -6.61 18.35
N ARG A 73 -21.01 -7.05 19.49
CA ARG A 73 -20.23 -7.36 20.69
C ARG A 73 -19.27 -8.53 20.51
N THR A 74 -19.65 -9.53 19.72
CA THR A 74 -18.81 -10.73 19.47
C THR A 74 -17.94 -10.58 18.22
N GLN A 75 -18.41 -9.83 17.22
CA GLN A 75 -17.72 -9.68 15.95
C GLN A 75 -16.51 -8.75 16.01
N ILE A 76 -16.58 -7.67 16.81
CA ILE A 76 -15.47 -6.72 16.91
C ILE A 76 -14.19 -7.41 17.44
N PRO A 77 -14.23 -8.15 18.57
CA PRO A 77 -13.04 -8.87 19.06
C PRO A 77 -12.49 -9.88 18.05
N ARG A 78 -13.37 -10.69 17.44
CA ARG A 78 -12.95 -11.69 16.43
C ARG A 78 -12.24 -11.03 15.25
N ARG A 79 -12.81 -9.96 14.71
CA ARG A 79 -12.22 -9.18 13.63
C ARG A 79 -10.86 -8.61 14.03
N GLN A 80 -10.74 -8.04 15.23
CA GLN A 80 -9.45 -7.51 15.71
C GLN A 80 -8.40 -8.61 15.88
N ALA A 81 -8.80 -9.81 16.33
CA ALA A 81 -7.90 -10.96 16.43
C ALA A 81 -7.40 -11.41 15.05
N LEU A 82 -8.29 -11.54 14.06
CA LEU A 82 -7.92 -11.88 12.68
C LEU A 82 -7.01 -10.81 12.05
N LEU A 83 -7.33 -9.54 12.25
CA LEU A 83 -6.52 -8.41 11.80
C LEU A 83 -5.11 -8.41 12.42
N SER A 84 -5.00 -8.76 13.70
CA SER A 84 -3.73 -8.89 14.41
C SER A 84 -2.90 -10.06 13.87
N SER A 85 -3.56 -11.21 13.67
CA SER A 85 -2.94 -12.40 13.08
C SER A 85 -2.43 -12.13 11.67
N LEU A 86 -3.25 -11.49 10.83
CA LEU A 86 -2.90 -11.08 9.48
C LEU A 86 -1.65 -10.18 9.49
N ALA A 87 -1.63 -9.15 10.34
CA ALA A 87 -0.47 -8.26 10.45
C ALA A 87 0.81 -9.00 10.85
N SER A 88 0.70 -9.97 11.78
CA SER A 88 1.82 -10.83 12.17
C SER A 88 2.32 -11.69 11.00
N GLN A 89 1.43 -12.30 10.23
CA GLN A 89 1.80 -13.10 9.05
C GLN A 89 2.52 -12.26 8.00
N LEU A 90 2.04 -11.05 7.74
CA LEU A 90 2.72 -10.12 6.82
C LEU A 90 4.12 -9.75 7.33
N LYS A 91 4.31 -9.63 8.65
CA LYS A 91 5.66 -9.44 9.22
C LYS A 91 6.56 -10.64 8.99
N VAL A 92 6.05 -11.86 9.18
CA VAL A 92 6.81 -13.10 8.93
C VAL A 92 7.30 -13.17 7.49
N LEU A 93 6.47 -12.78 6.52
CA LEU A 93 6.85 -12.73 5.11
C LEU A 93 8.06 -11.82 4.84
N VAL A 94 8.14 -10.68 5.55
CA VAL A 94 9.22 -9.70 5.36
C VAL A 94 10.44 -9.99 6.24
N ALA A 95 10.24 -10.59 7.42
CA ALA A 95 11.24 -10.80 8.46
C ALA A 95 12.25 -11.91 8.16
N ARG A 96 12.29 -12.46 6.94
CA ARG A 96 13.31 -13.44 6.56
C ARG A 96 14.70 -12.89 6.93
N PRO A 97 15.49 -13.63 7.72
CA PRO A 97 16.84 -13.22 8.05
C PRO A 97 17.56 -12.97 6.73
N ARG A 98 18.15 -11.77 6.55
CA ARG A 98 19.23 -11.58 5.59
C ARG A 98 20.31 -12.56 6.02
N GLN A 99 20.25 -13.80 5.53
CA GLN A 99 21.21 -14.84 5.85
C GLN A 99 22.55 -14.32 5.33
N ARG A 100 23.33 -13.77 6.28
CA ARG A 100 24.72 -13.36 6.13
C ARG A 100 25.58 -14.62 5.97
N ARG A 101 25.33 -15.43 4.95
CA ARG A 101 26.19 -16.57 4.61
C ARG A 101 26.76 -16.34 3.24
N SER A 102 28.04 -16.00 3.26
CA SER A 102 28.84 -15.41 2.19
C SER A 102 29.10 -16.28 0.96
N GLN A 103 28.34 -17.35 0.69
CA GLN A 103 28.66 -18.27 -0.42
C GLN A 103 27.48 -18.92 -1.15
N GLU A 104 26.21 -18.55 -0.89
CA GLU A 104 25.07 -19.10 -1.65
C GLU A 104 24.47 -18.12 -2.67
N PRO A 105 24.05 -18.60 -3.86
CA PRO A 105 23.48 -17.77 -4.90
C PRO A 105 22.17 -17.10 -4.43
N PRO A 106 21.93 -15.83 -4.77
CA PRO A 106 20.98 -14.97 -4.06
C PRO A 106 19.57 -15.14 -4.63
N ARG A 107 18.69 -15.97 -4.07
CA ARG A 107 17.46 -16.28 -4.83
C ARG A 107 16.11 -16.25 -4.15
N THR A 108 15.96 -15.64 -2.97
CA THR A 108 14.63 -15.11 -2.62
C THR A 108 14.74 -13.78 -1.86
N VAL A 109 14.41 -12.69 -2.55
CA VAL A 109 14.24 -11.37 -1.93
C VAL A 109 12.93 -11.39 -1.15
N SER A 110 12.93 -10.89 0.08
CA SER A 110 11.68 -10.71 0.84
C SER A 110 10.71 -9.83 0.06
N PRO A 111 9.41 -10.16 -0.01
CA PRO A 111 8.43 -9.34 -0.71
C PRO A 111 8.39 -7.91 -0.13
N GLY A 112 8.28 -6.91 -1.01
CA GLY A 112 7.66 -5.65 -0.63
C GLY A 112 6.17 -5.88 -0.36
N ILE A 113 5.61 -5.28 0.70
CA ILE A 113 4.18 -5.42 1.01
C ILE A 113 3.55 -4.03 1.08
N VAL A 114 2.54 -3.81 0.25
CA VAL A 114 1.71 -2.60 0.25
C VAL A 114 0.29 -2.99 0.62
N VAL A 115 -0.24 -2.36 1.66
CA VAL A 115 -1.61 -2.55 2.10
C VAL A 115 -2.34 -1.22 1.97
N THR A 116 -3.39 -1.18 1.16
CA THR A 116 -4.25 0.01 1.08
C THR A 116 -5.31 -0.05 2.16
N ASN A 117 -5.75 1.12 2.56
CA ASN A 117 -6.78 1.27 3.57
C ASN A 117 -7.69 2.43 3.21
N GLN A 118 -8.95 2.35 3.63
CA GLN A 118 -9.89 3.45 3.53
C GLN A 118 -9.79 4.33 4.78
N VAL A 119 -10.04 5.61 4.59
CA VAL A 119 -10.21 6.58 5.67
C VAL A 119 -11.69 6.76 5.94
N MET A 120 -12.06 6.85 7.22
CA MET A 120 -13.40 7.25 7.62
C MET A 120 -13.31 8.71 8.08
N GLY A 121 -14.17 9.57 7.53
CA GLY A 121 -14.30 10.93 8.03
C GLY A 121 -14.76 10.90 9.47
N ASP A 122 -14.09 11.65 10.35
CA ASP A 122 -14.60 11.94 11.68
C ASP A 122 -15.35 13.27 11.63
N PRO A 123 -16.70 13.27 11.65
CA PRO A 123 -17.49 14.49 11.59
C PRO A 123 -17.30 15.37 12.84
N SER A 124 -16.81 14.81 13.95
CA SER A 124 -16.69 15.53 15.22
C SER A 124 -15.34 16.25 15.39
N ALA A 125 -14.30 15.80 14.69
CA ALA A 125 -12.95 16.35 14.86
C ALA A 125 -12.40 17.02 13.60
N GLY A 126 -13.04 16.86 12.43
CA GLY A 126 -12.45 17.27 11.15
C GLY A 126 -11.13 16.52 10.80
N ILE A 127 -10.76 15.52 11.60
CA ILE A 127 -9.54 14.71 11.45
C ILE A 127 -9.93 13.37 10.84
N SER A 128 -9.23 12.94 9.79
CA SER A 128 -9.46 11.61 9.22
C SER A 128 -8.94 10.52 10.15
N ARG A 129 -9.81 9.58 10.55
CA ARG A 129 -9.42 8.42 11.37
C ARG A 129 -9.24 7.19 10.49
N VAL A 130 -8.17 6.46 10.79
CA VAL A 130 -7.85 5.19 10.11
C VAL A 130 -8.82 4.11 10.57
N THR A 131 -9.46 3.44 9.63
CA THR A 131 -10.55 2.48 9.91
C THR A 131 -10.09 1.20 10.62
N LEU A 132 -8.80 0.82 10.52
CA LEU A 132 -8.29 -0.46 11.05
C LEU A 132 -7.88 -0.41 12.54
N GLY A 133 -7.97 0.75 13.19
CA GLY A 133 -7.69 0.90 14.61
C GLY A 133 -6.20 0.88 14.98
N HIS A 134 -5.94 0.91 16.29
CA HIS A 134 -4.61 1.14 16.86
C HIS A 134 -3.61 0.00 16.61
N VAL A 135 -4.08 -1.25 16.62
CA VAL A 135 -3.24 -2.45 16.43
C VAL A 135 -2.53 -2.41 15.07
N TRP A 136 -3.27 -2.05 14.02
CA TRP A 136 -2.72 -1.91 12.68
C TRP A 136 -1.73 -0.75 12.58
N HIS A 137 -2.01 0.36 13.26
CA HIS A 137 -1.11 1.51 13.29
C HIS A 137 0.28 1.15 13.84
N HIS A 138 0.34 0.31 14.87
CA HIS A 138 1.62 -0.18 15.41
C HIS A 138 2.30 -1.19 14.52
N SER A 139 1.51 -2.05 13.87
CA SER A 139 2.04 -3.14 13.06
C SER A 139 2.72 -2.67 11.77
N VAL A 140 2.35 -1.52 11.20
CA VAL A 140 2.98 -1.03 9.96
C VAL A 140 4.30 -0.29 10.22
N ASN A 141 5.31 -0.51 9.36
CA ASN A 141 6.58 0.23 9.43
C ASN A 141 6.45 1.62 8.81
N TRP A 142 5.73 1.69 7.69
CA TRP A 142 5.48 2.90 6.94
C TRP A 142 3.99 3.18 6.89
N ARG A 143 3.60 4.44 7.07
CA ARG A 143 2.23 4.91 6.89
C ARG A 143 2.25 6.07 5.92
N LEU A 144 1.62 5.85 4.77
CA LEU A 144 1.50 6.82 3.70
C LEU A 144 0.04 7.25 3.61
N VAL A 145 -0.21 8.55 3.61
CA VAL A 145 -1.54 9.14 3.54
C VAL A 145 -1.66 9.93 2.24
N LEU A 146 -2.70 9.63 1.46
CA LEU A 146 -3.02 10.39 0.26
C LEU A 146 -3.93 11.56 0.66
N SER A 147 -3.53 12.77 0.27
CA SER A 147 -4.26 14.01 0.49
C SER A 147 -4.50 14.73 -0.83
N HIS A 148 -5.67 15.36 -0.94
CA HIS A 148 -6.04 16.27 -2.03
C HIS A 148 -5.63 17.71 -1.74
N LEU A 149 -5.29 18.04 -0.50
CA LEU A 149 -4.84 19.37 -0.08
C LEU A 149 -3.38 19.36 0.40
N PRO A 150 -2.68 20.51 0.33
CA PRO A 150 -1.36 20.68 0.92
C PRO A 150 -1.36 20.33 2.43
N PRO A 151 -0.24 19.83 2.97
CA PRO A 151 -0.11 19.62 4.41
C PRO A 151 -0.34 20.94 5.18
N GLY A 152 -1.01 20.86 6.33
CA GLY A 152 -1.35 22.04 7.14
C GLY A 152 -2.61 22.79 6.69
N SER A 153 -3.26 22.38 5.60
CA SER A 153 -4.54 22.96 5.19
C SER A 153 -5.62 22.71 6.24
N ALA A 154 -6.38 23.75 6.59
CA ALA A 154 -7.49 23.67 7.56
C ALA A 154 -8.59 22.67 7.14
N GLY A 155 -8.70 22.35 5.84
CA GLY A 155 -9.64 21.38 5.27
C GLY A 155 -9.23 19.90 5.43
N GLY A 156 -8.17 19.59 6.18
CA GLY A 156 -7.70 18.22 6.38
C GLY A 156 -7.17 17.59 5.08
N LEU A 157 -7.62 16.38 4.75
CA LEU A 157 -7.21 15.66 3.53
C LEU A 157 -7.84 16.23 2.25
N GLY A 158 -8.91 17.01 2.39
CA GLY A 158 -9.70 17.55 1.29
C GLY A 158 -10.37 16.52 0.39
N SER A 159 -11.12 17.03 -0.59
CA SER A 159 -11.87 16.23 -1.56
C SER A 159 -11.20 16.23 -2.94
N LYS A 160 -11.61 15.28 -3.80
CA LYS A 160 -11.13 15.21 -5.17
C LYS A 160 -11.43 16.49 -5.96
N GLU A 161 -12.58 17.11 -5.70
CA GLU A 161 -13.04 18.35 -6.33
C GLU A 161 -12.14 19.52 -5.94
N GLN A 162 -11.62 19.55 -4.72
CA GLN A 162 -10.68 20.57 -4.26
C GLN A 162 -9.28 20.42 -4.89
N ALA A 163 -8.88 19.21 -5.24
CA ALA A 163 -7.63 18.95 -5.96
C ALA A 163 -7.73 19.23 -7.47
N ALA A 164 -8.93 19.14 -8.06
CA ALA A 164 -9.13 19.23 -9.51
C ALA A 164 -8.62 20.54 -10.15
N PRO A 165 -8.80 21.73 -9.54
CA PRO A 165 -8.28 22.99 -10.10
C PRO A 165 -6.76 23.02 -10.23
N PHE A 166 -6.05 22.32 -9.34
CA PHE A 166 -4.59 22.36 -9.28
C PHE A 166 -3.94 21.18 -9.99
N GLY A 167 -4.66 20.07 -10.18
CA GLY A 167 -4.11 18.82 -10.73
C GLY A 167 -3.02 18.19 -9.85
N ARG A 168 -2.88 18.66 -8.60
CA ARG A 168 -1.88 18.23 -7.62
C ARG A 168 -2.53 17.46 -6.48
N ARG A 169 -1.81 16.47 -5.95
CA ARG A 169 -2.15 15.69 -4.77
C ARG A 169 -0.88 15.55 -3.92
N TYR A 170 -1.02 15.10 -2.69
CA TYR A 170 0.07 15.00 -1.74
C TYR A 170 0.12 13.60 -1.13
N LEU A 171 1.30 13.00 -1.13
CA LEU A 171 1.61 11.78 -0.39
C LEU A 171 2.31 12.21 0.90
N VAL A 172 1.64 12.06 2.04
CA VAL A 172 2.18 12.39 3.35
C VAL A 172 2.74 11.13 4.00
N VAL A 173 4.03 11.13 4.31
CA VAL A 173 4.68 10.08 5.11
C VAL A 173 4.41 10.40 6.58
N GLU A 174 3.42 9.75 7.17
CA GLU A 174 3.02 10.01 8.57
C GLU A 174 3.86 9.20 9.56
N LYS A 175 4.24 7.97 9.18
CA LYS A 175 5.07 7.07 9.98
C LYS A 175 6.17 6.50 9.09
N SER A 176 7.41 6.59 9.53
CA SER A 176 8.58 5.98 8.91
C SER A 176 9.65 5.72 9.98
N PRO A 177 10.44 4.63 9.88
CA PRO A 177 11.55 4.40 10.80
C PRO A 177 12.76 5.28 10.52
N CYS A 178 12.83 5.92 9.34
CA CYS A 178 14.05 6.59 8.87
C CYS A 178 13.85 8.03 8.39
N PHE A 179 12.61 8.51 8.30
CA PHE A 179 12.32 9.88 7.87
C PHE A 179 11.38 10.58 8.84
N LYS A 180 11.61 11.87 9.05
CA LYS A 180 10.60 12.76 9.63
C LYS A 180 9.39 12.83 8.71
N PRO A 181 8.21 13.24 9.21
CA PRO A 181 7.06 13.44 8.34
C PRO A 181 7.39 14.39 7.18
N ILE A 182 7.10 13.93 5.96
CA ILE A 182 7.31 14.69 4.72
C ILE A 182 6.06 14.59 3.85
N ALA A 183 5.80 15.62 3.05
CA ALA A 183 4.76 15.62 2.04
C ALA A 183 5.39 15.70 0.66
N VAL A 184 5.05 14.75 -0.20
CA VAL A 184 5.54 14.67 -1.57
C VAL A 184 4.38 15.02 -2.51
N PRO A 185 4.45 16.15 -3.24
CA PRO A 185 3.43 16.49 -4.22
C PRO A 185 3.54 15.56 -5.43
N PHE A 186 2.40 15.13 -5.95
CA PHE A 186 2.33 14.29 -7.15
C PHE A 186 1.11 14.67 -8.01
N ALA A 187 1.18 14.31 -9.28
CA ALA A 187 0.07 14.39 -10.23
C ALA A 187 -0.25 13.00 -10.77
N ILE A 188 -1.50 12.80 -11.17
CA ILE A 188 -1.92 11.60 -11.92
C ILE A 188 -2.41 12.09 -13.28
N ASN A 189 -1.81 11.59 -14.34
CA ASN A 189 -2.19 11.87 -15.73
C ASN A 189 -2.38 10.55 -16.50
N GLU A 190 -2.58 10.64 -17.82
CA GLU A 190 -2.76 9.47 -18.69
C GLU A 190 -1.57 8.49 -18.65
N GLY A 191 -0.37 8.99 -18.35
CA GLY A 191 0.84 8.18 -18.16
C GLY A 191 1.00 7.59 -16.75
N GLY A 192 0.04 7.81 -15.86
CA GLY A 192 0.06 7.32 -14.48
C GLY A 192 0.50 8.38 -13.46
N LEU A 193 1.18 7.93 -12.40
CA LEU A 193 1.62 8.78 -11.29
C LEU A 193 2.97 9.43 -11.60
N ARG A 194 3.07 10.73 -11.38
CA ARG A 194 4.32 11.50 -11.51
C ARG A 194 4.54 12.35 -10.25
N GLU A 195 5.71 12.20 -9.63
CA GLU A 195 6.17 13.11 -8.59
C GLU A 195 6.42 14.51 -9.16
N LEU A 196 5.98 15.53 -8.43
CA LEU A 196 6.21 16.93 -8.77
C LEU A 196 7.40 17.44 -7.96
N ALA A 197 8.15 18.38 -8.52
CA ALA A 197 9.22 19.03 -7.78
C ALA A 197 8.65 19.64 -6.49
N THR A 198 9.24 19.28 -5.34
CA THR A 198 9.01 20.01 -4.10
C THR A 198 9.63 21.39 -4.30
N GLU A 199 8.78 22.38 -4.56
CA GLU A 199 9.17 23.77 -4.34
C GLU A 199 9.64 23.82 -2.88
N HIS A 200 10.95 23.90 -2.67
CA HIS A 200 11.49 24.20 -1.35
C HIS A 200 10.89 25.54 -1.00
N ALA A 201 9.83 25.53 -0.20
CA ALA A 201 9.34 26.72 0.45
C ALA A 201 10.57 27.30 1.13
N GLY A 202 11.11 28.38 0.55
CA GLY A 202 12.27 29.06 1.09
C GLY A 202 12.00 29.25 2.57
N ALA A 203 12.98 28.87 3.39
CA ALA A 203 12.95 29.10 4.82
C ALA A 203 12.59 30.59 5.04
N ALA A 204 11.32 30.84 5.35
CA ALA A 204 10.91 32.09 5.95
C ALA A 204 11.52 32.07 7.35
N ALA A 205 12.65 32.74 7.47
CA ALA A 205 13.26 33.12 8.74
C ALA A 205 12.32 34.05 9.51
#